data_AF-A0A0B2SDV9-F1
#
_entry.id   AF-A0A0B2SDV9-F1
#
_cell.length_a   1.000
_cell.length_b   1.000
_cell.length_c   1.000
_cell.angle_alpha   90.00
_cell.angle_beta   90.00
_cell.angle_gamma   90.00
#
_symmetry.space_group_name_H-M   'P 1'
#
loop_
_entity.id
_entity.type
_entity.pdbx_description
1 polymer ?
#
loop_
_entity_poly.entity_id
_entity_poly.type
_entity_poly.pdbx_seq_one_letter_code
_entity_poly.pdbx_strand_id
1 'polypeptide(L)'
;MLLDKNDIQETHYEVLHVKEHANYEEIRAGYRSVVLSLHPDRLLKTSKTSSSNKAWEILCNSSSRSFYDNELRSSRKDVLAAYIAEDLSLRKDVLAADVAEDLSLQDMMIEDDGEALELFYQCRCGDYFSVDSWN
;
A
#
# COMPACT_ATOMS: atom_id res chain seq x y z
N MET A 1 13.11 -27.52 -9.23
CA MET A 1 11.70 -27.20 -9.50
C MET A 1 11.65 -25.78 -10.01
N LEU A 2 11.43 -25.62 -11.31
CA LEU A 2 11.27 -24.32 -11.95
C LEU A 2 9.91 -23.79 -11.50
N LEU A 3 9.90 -22.73 -10.69
CA LEU A 3 8.68 -22.02 -10.39
C LEU A 3 8.21 -21.40 -11.71
N ASP A 4 7.18 -22.00 -12.31
CA ASP A 4 6.44 -21.40 -13.41
C ASP A 4 5.90 -20.07 -12.92
N LYS A 5 6.62 -18.98 -13.24
CA LYS A 5 6.31 -17.58 -12.90
C LYS A 5 5.05 -17.04 -13.59
N ASN A 6 4.17 -17.92 -14.07
CA ASN A 6 3.01 -17.53 -14.89
C ASN A 6 1.73 -17.33 -14.08
N ASP A 7 1.72 -17.60 -12.77
CA ASP A 7 0.53 -17.43 -11.91
C ASP A 7 0.61 -16.25 -10.94
N ILE A 8 1.70 -15.47 -11.02
CA ILE A 8 1.76 -14.15 -10.41
C ILE A 8 1.15 -13.20 -11.43
N GLN A 9 -0.03 -12.65 -11.12
CA GLN A 9 -0.66 -11.62 -11.96
C GLN A 9 0.38 -10.52 -12.24
N GLU A 10 0.82 -10.41 -13.50
CA GLU A 10 1.81 -9.41 -13.92
C GLU A 10 1.29 -8.01 -13.52
N THR A 11 2.07 -7.30 -12.72
CA THR A 11 1.73 -5.94 -12.32
C THR A 11 1.89 -4.98 -13.51
N HIS A 12 1.22 -3.83 -13.50
CA HIS A 12 1.39 -2.82 -14.54
C HIS A 12 2.84 -2.34 -14.66
N TYR A 13 3.60 -2.38 -13.56
CA TYR A 13 5.02 -2.07 -13.52
C TYR A 13 5.86 -3.12 -14.27
N GLU A 14 5.57 -4.40 -14.06
CA GLU A 14 6.24 -5.51 -14.77
C GLU A 14 5.92 -5.51 -16.27
N VAL A 15 4.68 -5.20 -16.65
CA VAL A 15 4.28 -5.06 -18.07
C VAL A 15 5.13 -4.00 -18.78
N LEU A 16 5.39 -2.86 -18.11
CA LEU A 16 6.23 -1.79 -18.65
C LEU A 16 7.73 -1.98 -18.38
N HIS A 17 8.13 -3.07 -17.70
CA HIS A 17 9.50 -3.37 -17.29
C HIS A 17 10.16 -2.24 -16.46
N VAL A 18 9.38 -1.60 -15.60
CA VAL A 18 9.82 -0.52 -14.71
C VAL A 18 9.59 -0.91 -13.25
N LYS A 19 10.26 -0.21 -12.33
CA LYS A 19 10.12 -0.45 -10.88
C LYS A 19 8.86 0.23 -10.33
N GLU A 20 8.32 -0.28 -9.23
CA GLU A 20 7.15 0.32 -8.53
C GLU A 20 7.40 1.76 -8.07
N HIS A 21 8.66 2.12 -7.79
CA HIS A 21 9.10 3.47 -7.39
C HIS A 21 9.68 4.28 -8.55
N ALA A 22 9.49 3.83 -9.80
CA ALA A 22 9.98 4.55 -10.98
C ALA A 22 9.33 5.94 -11.09
N ASN A 23 10.09 6.91 -11.57
CA ASN A 23 9.56 8.25 -11.84
C ASN A 23 8.74 8.26 -13.15
N TYR A 24 8.07 9.37 -13.43
CA TYR A 24 7.25 9.52 -14.65
C TYR A 24 8.05 9.33 -15.95
N GLU A 25 9.27 9.87 -16.02
CA GLU A 25 10.12 9.76 -17.21
C GLU A 25 10.56 8.32 -17.46
N GLU A 26 10.89 7.57 -16.41
CA GLU A 26 11.24 6.16 -16.47
C GLU A 26 10.04 5.32 -16.95
N ILE A 27 8.84 5.58 -16.44
CA ILE A 27 7.60 4.93 -16.90
C ILE A 27 7.36 5.23 -18.38
N ARG A 28 7.55 6.48 -18.80
CA ARG A 28 7.41 6.91 -20.20
C ARG A 28 8.45 6.26 -21.12
N ALA A 29 9.69 6.15 -20.67
CA ALA A 29 10.76 5.47 -21.41
C ALA A 29 10.51 3.97 -21.51
N GLY A 30 10.02 3.34 -20.43
CA GLY A 30 9.60 1.95 -20.40
C GLY A 30 8.49 1.66 -21.41
N TYR A 31 7.41 2.45 -21.38
CA TYR A 31 6.32 2.33 -22.35
C TYR A 31 6.80 2.46 -23.80
N ARG A 32 7.62 3.48 -24.10
CA ARG A 32 8.20 3.64 -25.44
C ARG A 32 9.03 2.43 -25.86
N SER A 33 9.83 1.88 -24.96
CA SER A 33 10.66 0.70 -25.24
C SER A 33 9.80 -0.54 -25.51
N VAL A 34 8.72 -0.73 -24.74
CA VAL A 34 7.76 -1.81 -24.95
C VAL A 34 7.05 -1.65 -26.30
N VAL A 35 6.54 -0.46 -26.62
CA VAL A 35 5.90 -0.18 -27.91
C VAL A 35 6.86 -0.38 -29.09
N LEU A 36 8.11 0.06 -28.96
CA LEU A 36 9.15 -0.14 -29.99
C LEU A 36 9.49 -1.63 -30.15
N SER A 37 9.47 -2.41 -29.07
CA SER A 37 9.69 -3.86 -29.13
C SER A 37 8.53 -4.62 -29.81
N LEU A 38 7.33 -4.02 -29.81
CA LEU A 38 6.11 -4.55 -30.43
C LEU A 38 6.03 -4.20 -31.95
N HIS A 39 7.06 -3.59 -32.53
CA HIS A 39 7.11 -3.26 -33.95
C HIS A 39 6.95 -4.53 -34.82
N PRO A 40 6.16 -4.51 -35.91
CA PRO A 40 5.87 -5.69 -36.73
C PRO A 40 7.11 -6.37 -37.33
N ASP A 41 8.22 -5.63 -37.44
CA ASP A 41 9.52 -6.14 -37.90
C ASP A 41 10.23 -7.06 -36.88
N ARG A 42 9.71 -7.14 -35.64
CA ARG A 42 10.28 -7.96 -34.55
C ARG A 42 9.34 -9.02 -33.98
N LEU A 43 8.23 -9.33 -34.68
CA LEU A 43 7.33 -10.48 -34.50
C LEU A 43 7.26 -11.01 -33.07
N LEU A 44 6.33 -10.54 -32.21
CA LEU A 44 5.76 -11.37 -31.12
C LEU A 44 4.57 -10.67 -30.40
N LYS A 45 3.40 -11.34 -30.49
CA LYS A 45 2.26 -11.33 -29.55
C LYS A 45 1.43 -10.03 -29.44
N THR A 46 0.43 -9.95 -30.32
CA THR A 46 -0.70 -9.00 -30.30
C THR A 46 -1.53 -8.97 -29.02
N SER A 47 -1.34 -9.92 -28.09
CA SER A 47 -2.02 -9.92 -26.79
C SER A 47 -1.36 -9.00 -25.76
N LYS A 48 -0.05 -8.71 -25.87
CA LYS A 48 0.69 -7.90 -24.89
C LYS A 48 0.49 -6.39 -25.10
N THR A 49 0.05 -5.98 -26.28
CA THR A 49 -0.17 -4.57 -26.65
C THR A 49 -1.28 -3.95 -25.80
N SER A 50 -2.40 -4.67 -25.63
CA SER A 50 -3.56 -4.21 -24.86
C SER A 50 -3.24 -4.00 -23.38
N SER A 51 -2.49 -4.91 -22.77
CA SER A 51 -2.06 -4.78 -21.36
C SER A 51 -1.07 -3.64 -21.17
N SER A 52 -0.18 -3.41 -22.13
CA SER A 52 0.80 -2.32 -22.10
C SER A 52 0.15 -0.95 -22.15
N ASN A 53 -0.90 -0.78 -22.97
CA ASN A 53 -1.64 0.46 -23.05
C ASN A 53 -2.41 0.76 -21.76
N LYS A 54 -3.08 -0.25 -21.17
CA LYS A 54 -3.76 -0.10 -19.87
C LYS A 54 -2.79 0.26 -18.75
N ALA A 55 -1.64 -0.40 -18.71
CA ALA A 55 -0.59 -0.11 -17.73
C ALA A 55 -0.11 1.34 -17.85
N TRP A 56 0.09 1.84 -19.07
CA TRP A 56 0.45 3.23 -19.32
C TRP A 56 -0.65 4.20 -18.88
N GLU A 57 -1.91 3.96 -19.22
CA GLU A 57 -3.04 4.83 -18.84
C GLU A 57 -3.12 5.05 -17.32
N ILE A 58 -2.89 3.99 -16.55
CA ILE A 58 -2.93 4.01 -15.08
C ILE A 58 -1.67 4.66 -14.50
N LEU A 59 -0.48 4.25 -14.96
CA LEU A 59 0.80 4.69 -14.37
C LEU A 59 1.24 6.10 -14.81
N CYS A 60 0.72 6.60 -15.95
CA CYS A 60 1.05 7.94 -16.47
C CYS A 60 0.48 9.06 -15.59
N ASN A 61 -0.65 8.83 -14.89
CA ASN A 61 -1.30 9.85 -14.08
C ASN A 61 -1.03 9.62 -12.59
N SER A 62 -0.54 10.64 -11.89
CA SER A 62 -0.21 10.52 -10.46
C SER A 62 -1.39 10.06 -9.60
N SER A 63 -2.60 10.56 -9.88
CA SER A 63 -3.80 10.16 -9.14
C SER A 63 -4.17 8.71 -9.40
N SER A 64 -4.27 8.29 -10.67
CA SER A 64 -4.58 6.91 -11.06
C SER A 64 -3.54 5.92 -10.55
N ARG A 65 -2.26 6.27 -10.62
CA ARG A 65 -1.16 5.49 -10.05
C ARG A 65 -1.33 5.32 -8.54
N SER A 66 -1.66 6.40 -7.82
CA SER A 66 -1.87 6.33 -6.37
C SER A 66 -3.04 5.40 -6.00
N PHE A 67 -4.14 5.41 -6.77
CA PHE A 67 -5.26 4.49 -6.55
C PHE A 67 -4.83 3.04 -6.79
N TYR A 68 -4.13 2.78 -7.90
CA TYR A 68 -3.61 1.46 -8.21
C TYR A 68 -2.63 0.95 -7.16
N ASP A 69 -1.71 1.79 -6.68
CA ASP A 69 -0.74 1.42 -5.65
C ASP A 69 -1.43 1.10 -4.31
N ASN A 70 -2.52 1.80 -3.98
CA ASN A 70 -3.31 1.51 -2.79
C ASN A 70 -4.04 0.16 -2.92
N GLU A 71 -4.66 -0.10 -4.06
CA GLU A 71 -5.33 -1.38 -4.35
C GLU A 71 -4.35 -2.55 -4.32
N LEU A 72 -3.15 -2.36 -4.89
CA LEU A 72 -2.07 -3.36 -4.89
C LEU A 72 -1.57 -3.63 -3.46
N ARG A 73 -1.44 -2.59 -2.62
CA ARG A 73 -1.09 -2.73 -1.20
C ARG A 73 -2.18 -3.45 -0.42
N SER A 74 -3.45 -3.15 -0.66
CA SER A 74 -4.57 -3.85 0.00
C SER A 74 -4.56 -5.33 -0.36
N SER A 75 -4.49 -5.66 -1.65
CA SER A 75 -4.45 -7.04 -2.13
C SER A 75 -3.27 -7.82 -1.53
N ARG A 76 -2.09 -7.18 -1.41
CA ARG A 76 -0.91 -7.79 -0.75
C ARG A 76 -1.14 -8.03 0.74
N LYS A 77 -1.78 -7.09 1.43
CA LYS A 77 -2.16 -7.25 2.84
C LYS A 77 -3.18 -8.35 3.01
N ASP A 78 -4.13 -8.49 2.11
CA ASP A 78 -5.16 -9.54 2.17
C ASP A 78 -4.55 -10.92 1.94
N VAL A 79 -3.64 -11.06 0.97
CA VAL A 79 -2.87 -12.30 0.76
C VAL A 79 -1.97 -12.61 1.95
N LEU A 80 -1.30 -11.60 2.51
CA LEU A 80 -0.47 -11.76 3.71
C LEU A 80 -1.34 -12.14 4.91
N ALA A 81 -2.52 -11.52 5.08
CA ALA A 81 -3.47 -11.85 6.13
C ALA A 81 -4.01 -13.27 5.97
N ALA A 82 -4.30 -13.72 4.74
CA ALA A 82 -4.71 -15.09 4.46
C ALA A 82 -3.60 -16.11 4.76
N TYR A 83 -2.35 -15.82 4.38
CA TYR A 83 -1.20 -16.68 4.66
C TYR A 83 -0.88 -16.76 6.16
N ILE A 84 -1.01 -15.65 6.89
CA ILE A 84 -0.78 -15.62 8.34
C ILE A 84 -2.00 -16.22 9.08
N ALA A 85 -3.23 -16.12 8.55
CA ALA A 85 -4.44 -16.67 9.16
C ALA A 85 -4.41 -18.21 9.30
N GLU A 86 -3.72 -18.92 8.40
CA GLU A 86 -3.52 -20.37 8.51
C GLU A 86 -2.51 -20.77 9.61
N ASP A 87 -1.61 -19.88 10.04
CA ASP A 87 -0.61 -20.11 11.10
C ASP A 87 -0.95 -19.37 12.43
N LEU A 88 -2.08 -18.66 12.47
CA LEU A 88 -2.47 -17.72 13.54
C LEU A 88 -3.13 -18.34 14.78
N SER A 89 -2.93 -19.64 15.04
CA SER A 89 -3.16 -20.15 16.39
C SER A 89 -2.05 -19.71 17.37
N LEU A 90 -0.94 -19.13 16.91
CA LEU A 90 0.26 -18.97 17.76
C LEU A 90 0.92 -17.60 17.85
N ARG A 91 0.62 -16.57 17.03
CA ARG A 91 1.29 -15.25 17.15
C ARG A 91 0.45 -14.06 16.69
N LYS A 92 -0.46 -13.60 17.56
CA LYS A 92 -1.25 -12.36 17.36
C LYS A 92 -0.51 -11.11 17.85
N ASP A 93 0.68 -11.29 18.40
CA ASP A 93 1.39 -10.37 19.27
C ASP A 93 2.53 -9.60 18.56
N VAL A 94 2.83 -9.93 17.29
CA VAL A 94 3.96 -9.31 16.54
C VAL A 94 3.52 -8.24 15.54
N LEU A 95 2.24 -8.20 15.12
CA LEU A 95 1.74 -7.22 14.12
C LEU A 95 1.15 -5.94 14.73
N ALA A 96 1.08 -5.83 16.06
CA ALA A 96 0.60 -4.64 16.75
C ALA A 96 1.70 -3.58 17.01
N ALA A 97 2.94 -3.83 16.58
CA ALA A 97 4.09 -3.00 16.98
C ALA A 97 4.16 -1.60 16.33
N ASP A 98 3.34 -1.30 15.31
CA ASP A 98 3.38 -0.02 14.58
C ASP A 98 2.05 0.77 14.62
N VAL A 99 1.08 0.35 15.42
CA VAL A 99 -0.11 1.16 15.71
C VAL A 99 -0.05 1.48 17.20
N ALA A 100 -0.10 2.76 17.55
CA ALA A 100 -0.25 3.18 18.94
C ALA A 100 -1.41 2.39 19.56
N GLU A 101 -1.19 1.88 20.78
CA GLU A 101 -2.19 1.11 21.52
C GLU A 101 -3.51 1.90 21.57
N ASP A 102 -4.63 1.28 21.19
CA ASP A 102 -5.94 1.93 21.25
C ASP A 102 -6.23 2.30 22.72
N LEU A 103 -6.24 3.60 23.01
CA LEU A 103 -6.48 4.10 24.36
C LEU A 103 -7.97 4.23 24.59
N SER A 104 -8.49 3.54 25.60
CA SER A 104 -9.89 3.70 25.99
C SER A 104 -10.06 5.03 26.74
N LEU A 105 -11.23 5.66 26.58
CA LEU A 105 -11.55 6.87 27.33
C LEU A 105 -11.55 6.64 28.86
N GLN A 106 -11.70 5.39 29.31
CA GLN A 106 -11.64 5.01 30.72
C GLN A 106 -10.21 4.98 31.27
N ASP A 107 -9.20 4.88 30.40
CA ASP A 107 -7.79 4.89 30.78
C ASP A 107 -7.21 6.32 30.86
N MET A 108 -8.00 7.33 30.51
CA MET A 108 -7.63 8.75 30.66
C MET A 108 -7.99 9.24 32.06
N MET A 109 -7.09 10.02 32.66
CA MET A 109 -7.35 10.68 33.94
C MET A 109 -8.23 11.90 33.69
N ILE A 110 -9.33 12.03 34.43
CA ILE A 110 -10.23 13.19 34.36
C ILE A 110 -9.89 14.13 35.50
N GLU A 111 -9.55 15.37 35.19
CA GLU A 111 -9.54 16.45 36.17
C GLU A 111 -10.75 17.36 35.93
N ASP A 112 -11.51 17.59 37.00
CA ASP A 112 -12.67 18.49 37.00
C ASP A 112 -12.26 19.78 37.72
N ASP A 113 -11.86 20.79 36.93
CA ASP A 113 -11.51 22.13 37.44
C ASP A 113 -12.74 23.06 37.53
N GLY A 114 -13.96 22.50 37.48
CA GLY A 114 -15.21 23.22 37.70
C GLY A 114 -15.73 24.04 36.51
N GLU A 115 -14.97 24.19 35.44
CA GLU A 115 -15.38 24.92 34.23
C GLU A 115 -15.26 24.10 32.92
N ALA A 116 -14.40 23.08 32.87
CA ALA A 116 -14.25 22.16 31.74
C ALA A 116 -13.79 20.77 32.20
N LEU A 117 -14.26 19.72 31.50
CA LEU A 117 -13.70 18.38 31.62
C LEU A 117 -12.41 18.31 30.80
N GLU A 118 -11.29 18.07 31.45
CA GLU A 118 -9.99 17.83 30.82
C GLU A 118 -9.59 16.35 30.97
N LEU A 119 -9.30 15.70 29.84
CA LEU A 119 -8.87 14.31 29.78
C LEU A 119 -7.36 14.25 29.56
N PHE A 120 -6.63 13.62 30.48
CA PHE A 120 -5.18 13.50 30.43
C PHE A 120 -4.72 12.07 30.17
N TYR A 121 -3.72 11.90 29.30
CA TYR A 121 -3.03 10.64 29.08
C TYR A 121 -1.52 10.82 29.03
N GLN A 122 -0.80 10.09 29.89
CA GLN A 122 0.67 10.10 29.91
C GLN A 122 1.23 9.05 28.95
N CYS A 123 2.03 9.49 28.00
CA CYS A 123 2.72 8.62 27.06
C CYS A 123 3.92 7.94 27.73
N ARG A 124 4.23 6.70 27.32
CA ARG A 124 5.38 5.94 27.84
C ARG A 124 6.74 6.59 27.55
N CYS A 125 6.80 7.56 26.62
CA CYS A 125 8.02 8.36 26.36
C CYS A 125 8.25 9.49 27.38
N GLY A 126 7.28 9.74 28.27
CA GLY A 126 7.33 10.84 29.24
C GLY A 126 6.62 12.12 28.80
N ASP A 127 6.12 12.18 27.56
CA ASP A 127 5.20 13.25 27.13
C ASP A 127 3.76 12.96 27.59
N TYR A 128 2.85 13.93 27.45
CA TYR A 128 1.43 13.75 27.73
C TYR A 128 0.56 14.35 26.63
N PHE A 129 -0.67 13.83 26.54
CA PHE A 129 -1.75 14.37 25.73
C PHE A 129 -2.86 14.85 26.67
N SER A 130 -3.42 16.03 26.38
CA SER A 130 -4.63 16.54 27.04
C SER A 130 -5.70 16.81 25.99
N VAL A 131 -6.96 16.53 26.33
CA VAL A 131 -8.13 16.81 25.50
C VAL A 131 -9.14 17.56 26.33
N ASP A 132 -9.40 18.80 25.93
CA ASP A 132 -10.33 19.69 26.63
C ASP A 132 -11.66 19.71 25.90
N SER A 133 -12.75 19.75 26.66
CA SER A 133 -14.11 19.79 26.12
C SER A 133 -14.51 21.11 25.41
N TRP A 134 -13.54 21.99 25.09
CA TRP A 134 -13.75 23.24 24.36
C TRP A 134 -13.13 23.24 22.96
N ASN A 135 -13.98 22.85 22.00
CA ASN A 135 -13.96 23.11 20.54
C ASN A 135 -12.71 22.69 19.74
#